data_AF-A0A645EFK3-F1
#
_entry.id   AF-A0A645EFK3-F1
#
_cell.length_a   1.000
_cell.length_b   1.000
_cell.length_c   1.000
_cell.angle_alpha   90.00
_cell.angle_beta   90.00
_cell.angle_gamma   90.00
#
_symmetry.space_group_name_H-M   'P 1'
#
loop_
_entity.id
_entity.type
_entity.pdbx_description
1 polymer ?
#
loop_
_entity_poly.entity_id
_entity_poly.type
_entity_poly.pdbx_seq_one_letter_code
_entity_poly.pdbx_strand_id
1 'polypeptide(L)' 'MHLASPESAILSAIIFNALIIILLIPLALRGVAYHPVSANKALTRNLLIFGLGGILAPFAGIKLIDVLINLLF' A
#
# COMPACT_ATOMS: atom_id res chain seq x y z
N MET A 1 8.54 -12.97 -1.50
CA MET A 1 7.82 -13.15 -0.22
C MET A 1 7.71 -14.66 -0.01
N HIS A 2 8.35 -15.20 1.02
CA HIS A 2 8.10 -16.57 1.46
C HIS A 2 6.97 -16.50 2.47
N LEU A 3 5.73 -16.57 1.99
CA LEU A 3 4.52 -16.62 2.83
C LEU A 3 4.36 -18.06 3.32
N ALA A 4 3.93 -18.25 4.56
CA ALA A 4 3.97 -19.55 5.24
C ALA A 4 3.11 -20.63 4.54
N SER A 5 1.98 -20.24 3.95
CA SER A 5 1.11 -21.10 3.12
C SER A 5 0.39 -20.29 2.03
N PRO A 6 -0.06 -20.92 0.93
CA PRO A 6 -0.86 -20.25 -0.11
C PRO A 6 -2.17 -19.66 0.42
N GLU A 7 -2.77 -20.30 1.44
CA GLU A 7 -4.02 -19.86 2.06
C GLU A 7 -3.82 -18.59 2.88
N SER A 8 -2.77 -18.54 3.71
CA SER A 8 -2.40 -17.34 4.48
C SER A 8 -2.05 -16.16 3.57
N ALA A 9 -1.39 -16.44 2.43
CA ALA A 9 -1.08 -15.44 1.42
C ALA A 9 -2.34 -14.78 0.83
N ILE A 10 -3.33 -15.59 0.45
CA ILE A 10 -4.60 -15.10 -0.10
C ILE A 10 -5.37 -14.30 0.96
N LEU A 11 -5.45 -14.82 2.18
CA LEU A 11 -6.14 -14.16 3.29
C LEU A 11 -5.50 -12.81 3.62
N SER A 12 -4.17 -12.76 3.73
CA SER A 12 -3.42 -11.54 4.00
C SER A 12 -3.59 -10.48 2.91
N ALA A 13 -3.63 -10.90 1.64
CA ALA A 13 -3.88 -10.00 0.51
C ALA A 13 -5.30 -9.40 0.55
N ILE A 14 -6.32 -10.21 0.83
CA ILE A 14 -7.70 -9.73 0.95
C ILE A 14 -7.85 -8.75 2.12
N ILE A 15 -7.29 -9.08 3.29
CA ILE A 15 -7.31 -8.20 4.46
C ILE A 15 -6.59 -6.88 4.16
N PHE A 16 -5.41 -6.93 3.51
CA PHE A 16 -4.69 -5.72 3.11
C PHE A 16 -5.55 -4.82 2.21
N ASN A 17 -6.21 -5.39 1.20
CA ASN A 17 -7.07 -4.63 0.29
C ASN A 17 -8.26 -3.99 1.01
N ALA A 18 -8.86 -4.67 1.99
CA ALA A 18 -9.95 -4.11 2.78
C ALA A 18 -9.47 -2.93 3.65
N LEU A 19 -8.31 -3.08 4.30
CA LEU A 19 -7.73 -2.06 5.17
C LEU A 19 -7.22 -0.84 4.39
N ILE A 20 -6.54 -1.05 3.26
CA ILE A 20 -5.91 0.04 2.52
C ILE A 20 -6.94 1.01 1.94
N ILE A 21 -8.14 0.53 1.56
CA ILE A 21 -9.24 1.40 1.11
C ILE A 21 -9.63 2.36 2.23
N ILE A 22 -9.88 1.84 3.44
CA ILE A 22 -10.28 2.66 4.60
C ILE A 22 -9.20 3.68 4.94
N LEU A 23 -7.92 3.29 4.91
CA LEU A 23 -6.79 4.17 5.17
C LEU A 23 -6.65 5.29 4.13
N LEU A 24 -7.05 5.06 2.88
CA LEU A 24 -6.94 6.03 1.79
C LEU A 24 -8.17 6.93 1.66
N ILE A 25 -9.32 6.61 2.27
CA ILE A 25 -10.52 7.47 2.24
C ILE A 25 -10.22 8.90 2.68
N PRO A 26 -9.53 9.17 3.81
CA PRO A 26 -9.23 10.54 4.24
C PRO A 26 -8.38 11.30 3.22
N LEU A 27 -7.46 10.62 2.54
CA LEU A 27 -6.62 11.21 1.49
C LEU A 27 -7.46 11.55 0.26
N ALA A 28 -8.40 10.67 -0.12
CA ALA A 28 -9.32 10.92 -1.24
C ALA A 28 -10.26 12.09 -0.97
N LEU A 29 -10.71 12.26 0.28
CA LEU A 29 -11.59 13.36 0.69
C LEU A 29 -10.86 14.71 0.82
N ARG A 30 -9.64 14.70 1.37
CA ARG A 30 -8.85 15.93 1.57
C ARG A 30 -8.11 16.39 0.32
N GLY A 31 -7.90 15.49 -0.63
CA GLY A 31 -7.06 15.72 -1.81
C GLY A 31 -5.57 15.75 -1.46
N VAL A 32 -4.74 15.76 -2.49
CA VAL A 32 -3.27 15.82 -2.36
C VAL A 32 -2.81 17.27 -2.59
N ALA A 33 -1.96 17.79 -1.71
CA ALA A 33 -1.43 19.15 -1.82
C ALA A 33 -0.67 19.36 -3.15
N TYR A 34 -1.25 20.17 -4.04
CA TYR A 34 -0.65 20.52 -5.33
C TYR A 34 0.40 21.62 -5.18
N HIS A 35 1.55 21.44 -5.82
CA HIS A 35 2.62 22.43 -5.89
C HIS A 35 2.86 22.79 -7.36
N PRO A 36 2.82 24.08 -7.74
CA PRO A 36 3.04 24.50 -9.12
C PRO A 36 4.52 24.31 -9.48
N VAL A 37 4.80 23.23 -10.22
CA VAL A 37 6.12 22.89 -10.74
C VAL A 37 6.00 22.52 -12.22
N SER A 38 7.13 22.53 -12.94
CA SER A 38 7.12 22.09 -14.34
C SER A 38 6.62 20.65 -14.47
N ALA A 39 5.96 20.34 -15.59
CA ALA A 39 5.34 19.03 -15.83
C ALA A 39 6.34 17.86 -15.62
N ASN A 40 7.59 18.03 -16.08
CA ASN A 40 8.63 17.02 -15.88
C ASN A 40 8.93 16.78 -14.39
N LYS A 41 9.10 17.85 -13.60
CA LYS A 41 9.33 17.74 -12.15
C LYS A 41 8.13 17.13 -11.42
N ALA A 42 6.91 17.49 -11.81
CA ALA A 42 5.70 16.91 -11.26
C ALA A 42 5.62 15.39 -11.52
N LEU A 43 5.89 14.97 -12.76
CA LEU A 43 5.86 13.57 -13.17
C LEU A 43 6.88 12.73 -12.38
N THR A 44 8.15 13.15 -12.36
CA THR A 44 9.20 12.43 -11.63
C THR A 44 8.85 12.31 -10.15
N ARG A 45 8.38 13.40 -9.52
CA ARG A 45 7.98 13.37 -8.10
C ARG A 45 6.81 12.42 -7.84
N ASN A 46 5.79 12.42 -8.69
CA ASN A 46 4.63 11.55 -8.52
C ASN A 46 4.98 10.08 -8.77
N LEU A 47 5.81 9.78 -9.76
CA LEU A 47 6.30 8.41 -9.99
C LEU A 47 7.15 7.91 -8.82
N LEU A 48 8.03 8.76 -8.26
CA LEU A 48 8.84 8.38 -7.12
C LEU A 48 8.01 8.18 -5.85
N ILE A 49 7.06 9.07 -5.54
CA ILE A 49 6.27 8.99 -4.30
C ILE A 49 5.14 7.96 -4.44
N PHE A 50 4.25 8.14 -5.41
CA PHE A 50 3.05 7.31 -5.56
C PHE A 50 3.33 6.01 -6.32
N GLY A 51 4.29 6.01 -7.25
CA GLY A 51 4.70 4.78 -7.95
C GLY A 51 5.50 3.85 -7.03
N LEU A 52 6.64 4.31 -6.49
CA LEU A 52 7.43 3.46 -5.56
C LEU A 52 6.66 3.17 -4.27
N GLY A 53 5.98 4.17 -3.71
CA GLY A 53 5.13 3.97 -2.53
C GLY A 53 4.02 2.94 -2.79
N GLY A 54 3.34 3.03 -3.93
CA GLY A 54 2.30 2.08 -4.33
C GLY A 54 2.80 0.66 -4.58
N ILE A 55 4.07 0.50 -4.97
CA ILE A 55 4.71 -0.82 -5.06
C ILE A 55 5.09 -1.31 -3.66
N LEU A 56 5.82 -0.52 -2.87
CA LEU A 56 6.39 -0.97 -1.60
C LEU A 56 5.34 -1.20 -0.51
N ALA A 57 4.31 -0.35 -0.44
CA ALA A 57 3.26 -0.42 0.58
C ALA A 57 2.53 -1.77 0.64
N PRO A 58 2.00 -2.35 -0.47
CA PRO A 58 1.36 -3.66 -0.42
C PRO A 58 2.31 -4.77 -0.02
N PHE A 59 3.58 -4.74 -0.48
CA PHE A 59 4.54 -5.76 -0.08
C PHE A 59 4.82 -5.73 1.43
N ALA A 60 4.99 -4.53 2.00
CA ALA A 60 5.20 -4.38 3.43
C ALA A 60 3.93 -4.75 4.23
N GLY A 61 2.76 -4.25 3.81
CA GLY A 61 1.50 -4.46 4.51
C GLY A 61 1.05 -5.92 4.52
N ILE A 62 1.08 -6.60 3.37
CA ILE A 62 0.70 -8.03 3.28
C ILE A 62 1.63 -8.87 4.15
N LYS A 63 2.95 -8.59 4.15
CA LYS A 63 3.90 -9.35 4.98
C LYS A 63 3.65 -9.11 6.48
N LEU A 64 3.32 -7.89 6.89
CA LEU A 64 2.98 -7.60 8.27
C LEU A 64 1.70 -8.33 8.70
N ILE A 65 0.67 -8.35 7.85
CA ILE A 65 -0.57 -9.05 8.10
C ILE A 65 -0.32 -10.57 8.20
N ASP A 66 0.45 -11.13 7.28
CA ASP A 66 0.78 -12.57 7.28
C ASP A 66 1.53 -12.98 8.55
N VAL A 67 2.51 -12.18 9.01
CA VAL A 67 3.22 -12.44 10.26
C VAL A 67 2.29 -12.33 11.48
N LEU A 68 1.39 -11.36 11.51
CA LEU A 68 0.42 -11.21 12.60
C LEU A 68 -0.55 -12.38 12.65
N ILE A 69 -1.05 -12.85 11.51
CA ILE A 69 -1.95 -14.01 11.43
C ILE A 69 -1.23 -15.27 11.93
N ASN A 70 0.00 -15.53 11.45
CA ASN A 70 0.80 -16.68 11.88
C ASN A 70 1.24 -16.62 13.36
N LEU A 71 1.19 -15.45 14.01
CA LEU A 71 1.49 -15.32 15.44
C LEU A 71 0.25 -15.52 16.31
N LEU A 72 -0.93 -15.15 15.80
CA LEU A 72 -2.22 -15.25 16.50
C LEU A 72 -2.88 -16.63 16.38
N PHE A 73 -2.54 -17.39 15.34
CA PHE A 73 -3.09 -18.71 15.01
C PHE A 73 -1.97 -19.72 14.79
#